data_AF-A0A3S1F1F2-F1
#
_entry.id   AF-A0A3S1F1F2-F1
#
_cell.length_a   1.000
_cell.length_b   1.000
_cell.length_c   1.000
_cell.angle_alpha   90.00
_cell.angle_beta   90.00
_cell.angle_gamma   90.00
#
_symmetry.space_group_name_H-M   'P 1'
#
loop_
_entity.id
_entity.type
_entity.pdbx_description
1 polymer ?
#
loop_
_entity_poly.entity_id
_entity_poly.type
_entity_poly.pdbx_seq_one_letter_code
_entity_poly.pdbx_strand_id
1 'polypeptide(L)'
;DQEGVRRDIQLKGSGRTPFSRGGDGRAALGPVLREYIVSEAMAALGIPTTRALAAVMTGDEVIRETYLPGAVLTRVASSHMRIGTFEFFAARGDVDAVRALADHAIVRHYPNATGAARPYLALLESVIARQANLVAQWLLV
;
A
#
# COMPACT_ATOMS: atom_id res chain seq x y z
N ASP A 1 -6.89 15.66 3.18
CA ASP A 1 -6.04 16.71 3.79
C ASP A 1 -6.80 18.03 3.66
N GLN A 2 -6.16 19.18 3.90
CA GLN A 2 -6.83 20.49 3.78
C GLN A 2 -7.33 20.78 2.36
N GLU A 3 -6.80 20.07 1.35
CA GLU A 3 -7.19 20.16 -0.06
C GLU A 3 -8.29 19.15 -0.43
N GLY A 4 -8.82 18.39 0.54
CA GLY A 4 -9.83 17.37 0.30
C GLY A 4 -9.28 16.06 -0.29
N VAL A 5 -7.96 15.92 -0.45
CA VAL A 5 -7.37 14.68 -0.96
C VAL A 5 -7.43 13.60 0.12
N ARG A 6 -8.14 12.52 -0.17
CA ARG A 6 -8.25 11.37 0.73
C ARG A 6 -6.91 10.63 0.80
N ARG A 7 -6.42 10.42 2.03
CA ARG A 7 -5.23 9.60 2.32
C ARG A 7 -5.62 8.47 3.27
N ASP A 8 -5.09 7.28 3.01
CA ASP A 8 -5.19 6.16 3.95
C ASP A 8 -4.08 6.27 4.99
N ILE A 9 -4.39 5.97 6.24
CA ILE A 9 -3.44 5.84 7.34
C ILE A 9 -3.37 4.36 7.73
N GLN A 10 -2.18 3.77 7.64
CA GLN A 10 -1.95 2.38 8.04
C GLN A 10 -0.88 2.30 9.13
N LEU A 11 -1.20 1.62 10.22
CA LEU A 11 -0.27 1.34 11.31
C LEU A 11 0.38 -0.03 11.12
N LYS A 12 1.55 -0.08 10.46
CA LYS A 12 2.30 -1.33 10.26
C LYS A 12 3.00 -1.71 11.56
N GLY A 13 2.76 -2.94 12.03
CA GLY A 13 3.30 -3.44 13.30
C GLY A 13 2.38 -3.23 14.50
N SER A 14 1.13 -2.82 14.28
CA SER A 14 0.14 -2.54 15.34
C SER A 14 -0.42 -3.77 16.06
N GLY A 15 -0.02 -4.99 15.67
CA GLY A 15 -0.42 -6.23 16.34
C GLY A 15 -1.18 -7.20 15.43
N ARG A 16 -1.78 -8.20 16.07
CA ARG A 16 -2.42 -9.32 15.38
C ARG A 16 -3.75 -8.92 14.75
N THR A 17 -4.05 -9.55 13.62
CA THR A 17 -5.32 -9.49 12.90
C THR A 17 -5.74 -10.91 12.52
N PRO A 18 -6.98 -11.14 12.05
CA PRO A 18 -7.37 -12.44 11.48
C PRO A 18 -6.46 -12.91 10.32
N PHE A 19 -5.73 -11.98 9.68
CA PHE A 19 -4.80 -12.26 8.59
C PHE A 19 -3.36 -12.53 9.04
N SER A 20 -3.07 -12.49 10.35
CA SER A 20 -1.71 -12.66 10.88
C SER A 20 -1.17 -14.09 10.77
N ARG A 21 -2.02 -15.09 10.48
CA ARG A 21 -1.65 -16.51 10.44
C ARG A 21 -0.92 -16.87 11.75
N GLY A 22 0.29 -17.44 11.66
CA GLY A 22 1.16 -17.75 12.81
C GLY A 22 2.04 -16.59 13.30
N GLY A 23 1.97 -15.40 12.69
CA GLY A 23 2.79 -14.25 13.07
C GLY A 23 2.22 -13.45 14.25
N ASP A 24 3.11 -12.72 14.94
CA ASP A 24 2.78 -11.83 16.05
C ASP A 24 2.13 -10.50 15.62
N GLY A 25 2.18 -10.16 14.33
CA GLY A 25 1.67 -8.90 13.79
C GLY A 25 2.45 -7.65 14.23
N ARG A 26 3.62 -7.83 14.87
CA ARG A 26 4.48 -6.75 15.36
C ARG A 26 5.64 -6.51 14.40
N ALA A 27 6.21 -5.31 14.44
CA ALA A 27 7.39 -4.96 13.65
C ALA A 27 8.55 -4.60 14.59
N ALA A 28 9.75 -5.06 14.25
CA ALA A 28 10.98 -4.63 14.91
C ALA A 28 11.39 -3.23 14.40
N LEU A 29 12.13 -2.50 15.24
CA LEU A 29 12.56 -1.13 14.98
C LEU A 29 13.38 -0.99 13.68
N GLY A 30 14.32 -1.90 13.44
CA GLY A 30 15.18 -1.85 12.24
C GLY A 30 14.38 -1.82 10.92
N PRO A 31 13.48 -2.79 10.67
CA PRO A 31 12.59 -2.77 9.51
C PRO A 31 11.70 -1.52 9.41
N VAL A 32 11.21 -0.99 10.52
CA VAL A 32 10.40 0.24 10.55
C VAL A 32 11.21 1.45 10.10
N LEU A 33 12.42 1.63 10.63
CA LEU A 33 13.31 2.72 10.23
C LEU A 33 13.75 2.60 8.77
N ARG A 34 14.06 1.37 8.30
CA ARG A 34 14.42 1.15 6.90
C ARG A 34 13.28 1.54 5.97
N GLU A 35 12.05 1.12 6.25
CA GLU A 35 10.90 1.50 5.43
C GLU A 35 10.64 3.01 5.48
N TYR A 36 10.79 3.64 6.64
CA TYR A 36 10.68 5.10 6.77
C TYR A 36 11.68 5.80 5.83
N ILE A 37 12.96 5.46 5.95
CA ILE A 37 14.04 6.10 5.18
C ILE A 37 13.85 5.87 3.68
N VAL A 38 13.62 4.63 3.25
CA VAL A 38 13.43 4.31 1.82
C VAL A 38 12.19 4.99 1.27
N SER A 39 11.08 5.01 2.02
CA SER A 39 9.83 5.66 1.57
C SER A 39 10.04 7.15 1.30
N GLU A 40 10.68 7.86 2.23
CA GLU A 40 10.90 9.30 2.08
C GLU A 40 12.04 9.63 1.10
N ALA A 41 13.06 8.77 0.98
CA ALA A 41 14.09 8.91 -0.04
C ALA A 41 13.52 8.76 -1.46
N MET A 42 12.69 7.74 -1.69
CA MET A 42 12.01 7.54 -2.99
C MET A 42 11.11 8.73 -3.32
N ALA A 43 10.39 9.27 -2.32
CA ALA A 43 9.57 10.47 -2.51
C ALA A 43 10.43 11.71 -2.86
N ALA A 44 11.58 11.88 -2.19
CA ALA A 44 12.52 12.96 -2.48
C ALA A 44 13.16 12.85 -3.88
N LEU A 45 13.34 11.63 -4.37
CA LEU A 45 13.77 11.34 -5.75
C LEU A 45 12.65 11.53 -6.79
N GLY A 46 11.43 11.89 -6.37
CA GLY A 46 10.28 12.01 -7.26
C GLY A 46 9.67 10.68 -7.71
N ILE A 47 10.10 9.56 -7.12
CA ILE A 47 9.61 8.23 -7.49
C ILE A 47 8.32 7.92 -6.72
N PRO A 48 7.22 7.53 -7.41
CA PRO A 48 5.96 7.20 -6.73
C PRO A 48 6.15 6.12 -5.67
N THR A 49 5.73 6.43 -4.44
CA THR A 49 5.91 5.58 -3.26
C THR A 49 4.84 5.89 -2.20
N THR A 50 4.69 5.01 -1.23
CA THR A 50 4.00 5.35 0.03
C THR A 50 4.83 6.32 0.85
N ARG A 51 4.18 7.12 1.69
CA ARG A 51 4.84 8.06 2.60
C ARG A 51 4.91 7.52 4.01
N ALA A 52 5.89 7.95 4.78
CA ALA A 52 6.06 7.64 6.18
C ALA A 52 5.81 8.89 7.02
N LEU A 53 4.74 8.87 7.83
CA LEU A 53 4.36 10.00 8.68
C LEU A 53 5.08 9.95 10.03
N ALA A 54 5.25 8.76 10.61
CA ALA A 54 5.90 8.58 11.90
C ALA A 54 6.45 7.16 12.08
N ALA A 55 7.54 7.05 12.84
CA ALA A 55 8.07 5.81 13.38
C ALA A 55 8.10 5.93 14.91
N VAL A 56 7.43 5.02 15.62
CA VAL A 56 7.23 5.11 17.07
C VAL A 56 7.63 3.79 17.72
N MET A 57 8.47 3.85 18.76
CA MET A 57 8.79 2.67 19.57
C MET A 57 7.59 2.25 20.41
N THR A 58 7.35 0.94 20.54
CA THR A 58 6.23 0.42 21.32
C THR A 58 6.55 0.26 22.81
N GLY A 59 7.83 0.28 23.19
CA GLY A 59 8.30 -0.10 24.53
C GLY A 59 8.41 -1.62 24.74
N ASP A 60 7.62 -2.40 23.99
CA ASP A 60 7.70 -3.86 23.95
C ASP A 60 8.91 -4.38 23.14
N GLU A 61 9.34 -5.60 23.46
CA GLU A 61 10.24 -6.40 22.62
C GLU A 61 9.48 -7.28 21.62
N VAL A 62 10.15 -7.59 20.52
CA VAL A 62 9.68 -8.47 19.43
C VAL A 62 10.72 -9.56 19.22
N ILE A 63 10.27 -10.82 19.26
CA ILE A 63 11.14 -12.00 19.12
C ILE A 63 11.34 -12.31 17.64
N ARG A 64 12.59 -12.28 17.18
CA ARG A 64 13.02 -12.80 15.88
C ARG A 64 14.14 -13.81 16.12
N GLU A 65 15.27 -13.70 15.43
CA GLU A 65 16.49 -14.44 15.78
C GLU A 65 17.00 -14.03 17.17
N THR A 66 16.74 -12.78 17.58
CA THR A 66 17.00 -12.24 18.92
C THR A 66 15.81 -11.40 19.40
N TYR A 67 15.86 -10.94 20.66
CA TYR A 67 14.94 -9.91 21.15
C TYR A 67 15.32 -8.56 20.52
N LEU A 68 14.35 -7.92 19.87
CA LEU A 68 14.54 -6.64 19.20
C LEU A 68 13.50 -5.63 19.70
N PRO A 69 13.84 -4.33 19.80
CA PRO A 69 12.85 -3.30 20.13
C PRO A 69 11.71 -3.29 19.12
N GLY A 70 10.47 -3.27 19.62
CA GLY A 70 9.27 -3.14 18.80
C GLY A 70 9.02 -1.70 18.35
N ALA A 71 8.43 -1.55 17.18
CA ALA A 71 8.03 -0.25 16.64
C ALA A 71 6.81 -0.35 15.71
N VAL A 72 6.14 0.78 15.54
CA VAL A 72 5.03 0.98 14.59
C VAL A 72 5.42 2.04 13.58
N LEU A 73 5.16 1.75 12.30
CA LEU A 73 5.24 2.73 11.21
C LEU A 73 3.83 3.25 10.90
N THR A 74 3.65 4.57 10.91
CA THR A 74 2.45 5.22 10.37
C THR A 74 2.67 5.50 8.89
N ARG A 75 2.17 4.60 8.04
CA ARG A 75 2.26 4.69 6.58
C ARG A 75 1.07 5.45 6.02
N VAL A 76 1.34 6.33 5.07
CA VAL A 76 0.34 7.16 4.40
C VAL A 76 0.39 6.92 2.90
N ALA A 77 -0.77 6.71 2.28
CA ALA A 77 -0.86 6.47 0.84
C ALA A 77 -2.16 7.04 0.28
N SER A 78 -2.25 7.20 -1.04
CA SER A 78 -3.54 7.45 -1.70
C SER A 78 -4.47 6.25 -1.58
N SER A 79 -3.92 5.03 -1.49
CA SER A 79 -4.65 3.77 -1.28
C SER A 79 -3.70 2.64 -0.86
N HIS A 80 -4.22 1.63 -0.17
CA HIS A 80 -3.52 0.36 0.11
C HIS A 80 -3.99 -0.83 -0.76
N MET A 81 -4.76 -0.55 -1.81
CA MET A 81 -5.18 -1.53 -2.81
C MET A 81 -3.96 -2.13 -3.53
N ARG A 82 -4.04 -3.43 -3.84
CA ARG A 82 -3.00 -4.20 -4.53
C ARG A 82 -3.62 -5.05 -5.61
N ILE A 83 -2.81 -5.52 -6.57
CA ILE A 83 -3.23 -6.56 -7.53
C ILE A 83 -3.79 -7.78 -6.76
N GLY A 84 -3.09 -8.20 -5.70
CA GLY A 84 -3.54 -9.28 -4.81
C GLY A 84 -4.90 -9.08 -4.13
N THR A 85 -5.39 -7.84 -4.01
CA THR A 85 -6.75 -7.59 -3.52
C THR A 85 -7.79 -8.07 -4.53
N PHE A 86 -7.54 -7.88 -5.84
CA PHE A 86 -8.40 -8.39 -6.91
C PHE A 86 -8.26 -9.91 -7.04
N GLU A 87 -7.02 -10.42 -7.03
CA GLU A 87 -6.74 -11.86 -7.13
C GLU A 87 -7.44 -12.65 -6.01
N PHE A 88 -7.52 -12.08 -4.81
CA PHE A 88 -8.22 -12.70 -3.68
C PHE A 88 -9.68 -13.02 -4.01
N PHE A 89 -10.43 -12.09 -4.61
CA PHE A 89 -11.84 -12.33 -4.97
C PHE A 89 -11.96 -13.16 -6.26
N ALA A 90 -11.11 -12.90 -7.25
CA ALA A 90 -11.09 -13.63 -8.51
C ALA A 90 -10.83 -15.14 -8.29
N ALA A 91 -9.89 -15.50 -7.41
CA ALA A 91 -9.58 -16.90 -7.09
C ALA A 91 -10.74 -17.67 -6.44
N ARG A 92 -11.76 -16.96 -5.94
CA ARG A 92 -12.99 -17.54 -5.37
C ARG A 92 -14.17 -17.54 -6.35
N GLY A 93 -13.97 -17.04 -7.57
CA GLY A 93 -15.06 -16.84 -8.53
C GLY A 93 -16.01 -15.70 -8.15
N ASP A 94 -15.63 -14.84 -7.22
CA ASP A 94 -16.47 -13.72 -6.75
C ASP A 94 -16.35 -12.52 -7.70
N VAL A 95 -17.04 -12.62 -8.83
CA VAL A 95 -17.00 -11.61 -9.91
C VAL A 95 -17.62 -10.28 -9.45
N ASP A 96 -18.64 -10.32 -8.59
CA ASP A 96 -19.31 -9.11 -8.12
C ASP A 96 -18.40 -8.30 -7.18
N ALA A 97 -17.64 -8.95 -6.30
CA ALA A 97 -16.64 -8.27 -5.49
C ALA A 97 -15.49 -7.71 -6.33
N VAL A 98 -15.04 -8.43 -7.36
CA VAL A 98 -14.03 -7.92 -8.32
C VAL A 98 -14.56 -6.67 -9.02
N ARG A 99 -15.83 -6.67 -9.47
CA ARG A 99 -16.46 -5.52 -10.10
C ARG A 99 -16.55 -4.34 -9.14
N ALA A 100 -17.03 -4.56 -7.92
CA ALA A 100 -17.13 -3.51 -6.90
C ALA A 100 -15.76 -2.89 -6.55
N LEU A 101 -14.70 -3.71 -6.50
CA LEU A 101 -13.33 -3.20 -6.32
C LEU A 101 -12.86 -2.36 -7.52
N ALA A 102 -13.17 -2.78 -8.74
CA ALA A 102 -12.80 -2.05 -9.95
C ALA A 102 -13.54 -0.70 -10.02
N ASP A 103 -14.84 -0.69 -9.72
CA ASP A 103 -15.65 0.53 -9.63
C ASP A 103 -15.09 1.49 -8.58
N HIS A 104 -14.75 0.97 -7.39
CA HIS A 104 -14.10 1.76 -6.35
C HIS A 104 -12.75 2.35 -6.82
N ALA A 105 -11.93 1.54 -7.51
CA ALA A 105 -10.65 1.97 -8.03
C ALA A 105 -10.80 3.08 -9.09
N ILE A 106 -11.77 2.95 -9.99
CA ILE A 106 -12.07 3.95 -11.03
C ILE A 106 -12.49 5.27 -10.37
N VAL A 107 -13.52 5.25 -9.53
CA VAL A 107 -14.04 6.46 -8.89
C VAL A 107 -12.96 7.17 -8.07
N ARG A 108 -12.13 6.41 -7.35
CA ARG A 108 -11.14 6.98 -6.43
C ARG A 108 -9.84 7.41 -7.09
N HIS A 109 -9.34 6.69 -8.09
CA HIS A 109 -7.97 6.86 -8.62
C HIS A 109 -7.90 7.15 -10.11
N TYR A 110 -8.93 6.80 -10.86
CA TYR A 110 -8.96 6.92 -12.32
C TYR A 110 -10.30 7.50 -12.80
N PRO A 111 -10.73 8.69 -12.35
CA PRO A 111 -12.03 9.25 -12.70
C PRO A 111 -12.20 9.45 -14.22
N ASN A 112 -11.11 9.61 -14.96
CA ASN A 112 -11.12 9.68 -16.43
C ASN A 112 -11.63 8.37 -17.08
N ALA A 113 -11.51 7.23 -16.40
CA ALA A 113 -12.02 5.94 -16.90
C ALA A 113 -13.54 5.81 -16.74
N THR A 114 -14.19 6.59 -15.88
CA THR A 114 -15.65 6.52 -15.64
C THR A 114 -16.46 6.83 -16.90
N GLY A 115 -15.99 7.75 -17.75
CA GLY A 115 -16.66 8.13 -18.99
C GLY A 115 -16.25 7.33 -20.22
N ALA A 116 -15.35 6.36 -20.09
CA ALA A 116 -14.86 5.58 -21.22
C ALA A 116 -15.91 4.57 -21.70
N ALA A 117 -15.90 4.25 -23.00
CA ALA A 117 -16.78 3.21 -23.55
C ALA A 117 -16.53 1.81 -22.94
N ARG A 118 -15.31 1.57 -22.46
CA ARG A 118 -14.89 0.35 -21.75
C ARG A 118 -14.13 0.71 -20.46
N PRO A 119 -14.84 1.08 -19.38
CA PRO A 119 -14.21 1.62 -18.16
C PRO A 119 -13.17 0.71 -17.52
N TYR A 120 -13.44 -0.59 -17.43
CA TYR A 120 -12.52 -1.57 -16.83
C TYR A 120 -11.28 -1.83 -17.68
N LEU A 121 -11.40 -1.74 -19.01
CA LEU A 121 -10.24 -1.81 -19.91
C LEU A 121 -9.37 -0.57 -19.75
N ALA A 122 -9.99 0.62 -19.72
CA ALA A 122 -9.28 1.88 -19.49
C ALA A 122 -8.58 1.91 -18.10
N LEU A 123 -9.21 1.34 -17.07
CA LEU A 123 -8.57 1.12 -15.77
C LEU A 123 -7.31 0.26 -15.91
N LEU A 124 -7.43 -0.90 -16.56
CA LEU A 124 -6.31 -1.84 -16.73
C LEU A 124 -5.15 -1.19 -17.50
N GLU A 125 -5.42 -0.52 -18.60
CA GLU A 125 -4.42 0.22 -19.38
C GLU A 125 -3.71 1.28 -18.53
N SER A 126 -4.47 2.03 -17.72
CA SER A 126 -3.92 3.06 -16.83
C SER A 126 -3.03 2.46 -15.72
N VAL A 127 -3.38 1.29 -15.20
CA VAL A 127 -2.57 0.56 -14.21
C VAL A 127 -1.28 0.05 -14.85
N ILE A 128 -1.36 -0.56 -16.05
CA ILE A 128 -0.20 -1.03 -16.81
C ILE A 128 0.78 0.13 -17.06
N ALA A 129 0.28 1.26 -17.56
CA ALA A 129 1.12 2.42 -17.86
C ALA A 129 1.80 3.00 -16.61
N ARG A 130 1.10 3.03 -15.46
CA ARG A 130 1.69 3.48 -14.19
C ARG A 130 2.74 2.51 -13.67
N GLN A 131 2.50 1.21 -13.76
CA GLN A 131 3.45 0.21 -13.29
C GLN A 131 4.71 0.17 -14.16
N ALA A 132 4.57 0.28 -15.49
CA ALA A 132 5.69 0.39 -16.41
C ALA A 132 6.56 1.62 -16.09
N ASN A 133 5.94 2.79 -15.90
CA ASN A 133 6.66 4.00 -15.49
C ASN A 133 7.37 3.85 -14.15
N LEU A 134 6.71 3.23 -13.15
CA LEU A 134 7.30 3.03 -11.83
C LEU A 134 8.56 2.15 -11.90
N VAL A 135 8.48 1.02 -12.61
CA VAL A 135 9.63 0.11 -12.77
C VAL A 135 10.75 0.78 -13.56
N ALA A 136 10.42 1.55 -14.60
CA ALA A 136 11.43 2.31 -15.34
C ALA A 136 12.19 3.29 -14.42
N GLN A 137 11.48 4.01 -13.53
CA GLN A 137 12.13 4.90 -12.57
C GLN A 137 13.02 4.16 -11.57
N TRP A 138 12.65 2.94 -11.15
CA TRP A 138 13.50 2.13 -10.26
C TRP A 138 14.80 1.70 -10.91
N LEU A 139 14.81 1.46 -12.22
CA LEU A 139 16.01 1.03 -12.94
C LEU A 139 16.98 2.18 -13.26
N LEU A 140 16.55 3.44 -13.06
CA LEU A 140 17.32 4.63 -13.36
C LEU A 140 18.12 5.17 -12.16
N VAL A 141 17.95 4.58 -10.96
CA VAL A 141 18.58 4.99 -9.70
C VAL A 141 19.30 3.83 -9.03
#